data_AF-A0A4P7W6H5-F1
#
_entry.id   AF-A0A4P7W6H5-F1
#
_cell.length_a   1.000
_cell.length_b   1.000
_cell.length_c   1.000
_cell.angle_alpha   90.00
_cell.angle_beta   90.00
_cell.angle_gamma   90.00
#
_symmetry.space_group_name_H-M   'P 1'
#
loop_
_entity.id
_entity.type
_entity.pdbx_description
1 polymer ?
#
loop_
_entity_poly.entity_id
_entity_poly.type
_entity_poly.pdbx_seq_one_letter_code
_entity_poly.pdbx_strand_id
1 'polypeptide(L)'
;MKIVPQLKRNGFKGDFHGISPIRLFKSLLSDPRIETLMKSGEIEDMRYFISNPRNADELWTSYLIAKRHHYSINNLSMWCDYLRMLQTLGQDLRNPKNICPEDFIEAHDKANRKIEAKRERERAAERRRWEIENREREQQRLLQEKKNEEDFINLKSKFFGLIITDEEISVKVLESIDEYYNEGKVQNICVFGSGYYKKADTLILSARIGDEIIETVEVDLRTLKVVQCHGKHNQDTEYHDRIINLVNSNADKIRKRMTA
;
A
#
# COMPACT_ATOMS: atom_id res chain seq x y z
N MET A 1 -28.99 -9.25 -51.76
CA MET A 1 -27.66 -8.94 -51.21
C MET A 1 -26.62 -9.80 -51.93
N LYS A 2 -25.59 -9.20 -52.55
CA LYS A 2 -24.46 -9.96 -53.09
C LYS A 2 -23.56 -10.35 -51.92
N ILE A 3 -23.28 -11.64 -51.75
CA ILE A 3 -22.51 -12.20 -50.63
C ILE A 3 -21.33 -12.95 -51.21
N VAL A 4 -20.15 -12.79 -50.60
CA VAL A 4 -18.94 -13.48 -51.04
C VAL A 4 -19.11 -15.01 -50.90
N PRO A 5 -18.63 -15.81 -51.87
CA PRO A 5 -18.81 -17.27 -51.84
C PRO A 5 -18.32 -17.95 -50.56
N GLN A 6 -17.27 -17.40 -49.93
CA GLN A 6 -16.70 -17.89 -48.69
C GLN A 6 -17.71 -17.89 -47.53
N LEU A 7 -18.56 -16.87 -47.42
CA LEU A 7 -19.58 -16.81 -46.36
C LEU A 7 -20.63 -17.91 -46.53
N LYS A 8 -21.04 -18.20 -47.77
CA LYS A 8 -21.94 -19.32 -48.08
C LYS A 8 -21.29 -20.66 -47.74
N ARG A 9 -20.02 -20.84 -48.14
CA ARG A 9 -19.22 -22.04 -47.81
C ARG A 9 -19.12 -22.25 -46.29
N ASN A 10 -18.97 -21.17 -45.53
CA ASN A 10 -18.82 -21.19 -44.08
C ASN A 10 -20.17 -21.28 -43.34
N GLY A 11 -21.29 -21.50 -44.04
CA GLY A 11 -22.59 -21.85 -43.45
C GLY A 11 -23.64 -20.74 -43.45
N PHE A 12 -23.36 -19.55 -43.99
CA PHE A 12 -24.36 -18.47 -44.07
C PHE A 12 -25.48 -18.79 -45.07
N LYS A 13 -26.73 -18.87 -44.58
CA LYS A 13 -27.93 -19.20 -45.37
C LYS A 13 -28.92 -18.03 -45.54
N GLY A 14 -28.57 -16.83 -45.08
CA GLY A 14 -29.42 -15.63 -45.22
C GLY A 14 -29.94 -15.04 -43.90
N ASP A 15 -29.89 -15.81 -42.82
CA ASP A 15 -30.25 -15.33 -41.47
C ASP A 15 -29.01 -14.84 -40.70
N PHE A 16 -29.18 -13.73 -40.00
CA PHE A 16 -28.16 -13.11 -39.15
C PHE A 16 -28.28 -13.52 -37.67
N HIS A 17 -29.34 -14.24 -37.31
CA HIS A 17 -29.55 -14.81 -35.97
C HIS A 17 -29.45 -13.76 -34.86
N GLY A 18 -29.92 -12.53 -35.09
CA GLY A 18 -29.83 -11.44 -34.11
C GLY A 18 -28.42 -10.86 -33.89
N ILE A 19 -27.44 -11.24 -34.71
CA ILE A 19 -26.09 -10.67 -34.68
C ILE A 19 -25.96 -9.59 -35.77
N SER A 20 -25.25 -8.51 -35.48
CA SER A 20 -24.91 -7.51 -36.51
C SER A 20 -24.22 -8.17 -37.72
N PRO A 21 -24.65 -7.88 -38.97
CA PRO A 21 -24.04 -8.42 -40.19
C PRO A 21 -22.52 -8.30 -40.24
N ILE A 22 -21.97 -7.15 -39.81
CA ILE A 22 -20.53 -6.90 -39.77
C ILE A 22 -19.83 -7.89 -38.83
N ARG A 23 -20.40 -8.09 -37.64
CA ARG A 23 -19.82 -8.97 -36.61
C ARG A 23 -19.90 -10.43 -37.04
N LEU A 24 -21.06 -10.88 -37.52
CA LEU A 24 -21.25 -12.26 -37.98
C LEU A 24 -20.32 -12.60 -39.15
N PHE A 25 -20.22 -11.72 -40.15
CA PHE A 25 -19.35 -11.98 -41.30
C PHE A 25 -17.88 -11.97 -40.93
N LYS A 26 -17.44 -11.02 -40.10
CA LYS A 26 -16.07 -11.02 -39.58
C LYS A 26 -15.78 -12.35 -38.89
N SER A 27 -16.63 -12.76 -37.95
CA SER A 27 -16.47 -14.01 -37.20
C SER A 27 -16.47 -15.26 -38.08
N LEU A 28 -17.39 -15.36 -39.05
CA LEU A 28 -17.44 -16.49 -39.99
C LEU A 28 -16.20 -16.57 -40.89
N LEU A 29 -15.58 -15.44 -41.22
CA LEU A 29 -14.39 -15.40 -42.07
C LEU A 29 -13.09 -15.61 -41.29
N SER A 30 -13.06 -15.24 -40.00
CA SER A 30 -11.84 -15.25 -39.18
C SER A 30 -11.72 -16.45 -38.24
N ASP A 31 -12.83 -17.09 -37.85
CA ASP A 31 -12.83 -18.12 -36.80
C ASP A 31 -13.51 -19.42 -37.28
N PRO A 32 -12.77 -20.52 -37.49
CA PRO A 32 -13.32 -21.80 -37.95
C PRO A 32 -14.26 -22.45 -36.93
N ARG A 33 -14.20 -22.06 -35.65
CA ARG A 33 -15.13 -22.53 -34.62
C ARG A 33 -16.53 -22.00 -34.88
N ILE A 34 -16.64 -20.76 -35.32
CA ILE A 34 -17.92 -20.13 -35.67
C ILE A 34 -18.54 -20.80 -36.89
N GLU A 35 -17.74 -21.13 -37.91
CA GLU A 35 -18.19 -21.95 -39.04
C GLU A 35 -18.74 -23.30 -38.57
N THR A 36 -18.03 -23.95 -37.64
CA THR A 36 -18.43 -25.26 -37.10
C THR A 36 -19.80 -25.16 -36.41
N LEU A 37 -19.97 -24.20 -35.50
CA LEU A 37 -21.23 -23.97 -34.77
C LEU A 37 -22.38 -23.60 -35.70
N MET A 38 -22.10 -22.76 -36.70
CA MET A 38 -23.08 -22.37 -37.72
C MET A 38 -23.58 -23.58 -38.51
N LYS A 39 -22.66 -24.47 -38.91
CA LYS A 39 -22.99 -25.67 -39.69
C LYS A 39 -23.68 -26.75 -38.87
N SER A 40 -23.34 -26.87 -37.59
CA SER A 40 -24.01 -27.81 -36.66
C SER A 40 -25.36 -27.30 -36.15
N GLY A 41 -25.75 -26.06 -36.48
CA GLY A 41 -27.01 -25.47 -36.02
C GLY A 41 -26.99 -25.01 -34.56
N GLU A 42 -25.81 -24.92 -33.95
CA GLU A 42 -25.62 -24.52 -32.55
C GLU A 42 -25.62 -22.98 -32.44
N ILE A 43 -26.75 -22.38 -32.84
CA ILE A 43 -26.85 -20.92 -33.04
C ILE A 43 -26.67 -20.16 -31.72
N GLU A 44 -27.22 -20.66 -30.62
CA GLU A 44 -27.07 -20.04 -29.28
C GLU A 44 -25.61 -20.02 -28.83
N ASP A 45 -24.93 -21.15 -28.94
CA ASP A 45 -23.51 -21.30 -28.59
C ASP A 45 -22.62 -20.43 -29.48
N MET A 46 -22.95 -20.34 -30.78
CA MET A 46 -22.29 -19.44 -31.72
C MET A 46 -22.41 -17.97 -31.28
N ARG A 47 -23.63 -17.51 -30.92
CA ARG A 47 -23.84 -16.13 -30.44
C ARG A 47 -23.03 -15.85 -29.19
N TYR A 48 -23.00 -16.80 -28.27
CA TYR A 48 -22.25 -16.67 -27.04
C TYR A 48 -20.74 -16.54 -27.30
N PHE A 49 -20.15 -17.41 -28.12
CA PHE A 49 -18.70 -17.38 -28.40
C PHE A 49 -18.28 -16.20 -29.27
N ILE A 50 -19.13 -15.73 -30.19
CA ILE A 50 -18.93 -14.44 -30.89
C ILE A 50 -18.91 -13.28 -29.88
N SER A 51 -19.74 -13.36 -28.84
CA SER A 51 -19.85 -12.36 -27.79
C SER A 51 -18.69 -12.41 -26.79
N ASN A 52 -18.17 -13.61 -26.53
CA ASN A 52 -17.16 -13.92 -25.53
C ASN A 52 -16.00 -14.74 -26.15
N PRO A 53 -15.21 -14.15 -27.06
CA PRO A 53 -14.18 -14.88 -27.81
C PRO A 53 -13.14 -15.54 -26.89
N ARG A 54 -12.81 -14.90 -25.76
CA ARG A 54 -11.89 -15.46 -24.76
C ARG A 54 -12.39 -16.80 -24.19
N ASN A 55 -13.70 -16.94 -23.97
CA ASN A 55 -14.25 -18.20 -23.48
C ASN A 55 -14.17 -19.29 -24.56
N ALA A 56 -14.29 -18.93 -25.84
CA ALA A 56 -14.02 -19.86 -26.92
C ALA A 56 -12.53 -20.27 -26.92
N ASP A 57 -11.62 -19.32 -26.76
CA ASP A 57 -10.17 -19.60 -26.75
C ASP A 57 -9.78 -20.55 -25.61
N GLU A 58 -10.31 -20.31 -24.42
CA GLU A 58 -9.96 -21.08 -23.22
C GLU A 58 -10.69 -22.42 -23.14
N LEU A 59 -11.96 -22.50 -23.59
CA LEU A 59 -12.86 -23.62 -23.26
C LEU A 59 -13.33 -24.45 -24.45
N TRP A 60 -12.90 -24.12 -25.68
CA TRP A 60 -13.34 -24.84 -26.90
C TRP A 60 -13.10 -26.34 -26.85
N THR A 61 -11.96 -26.77 -26.29
CA THR A 61 -11.65 -28.20 -26.16
C THR A 61 -12.67 -28.91 -25.26
N SER A 62 -12.98 -28.31 -24.10
CA SER A 62 -13.98 -28.85 -23.17
C SER A 62 -15.37 -28.87 -23.80
N TYR A 63 -15.71 -27.85 -24.60
CA TYR A 63 -16.98 -27.77 -25.31
C TYR A 63 -17.13 -28.93 -26.31
N LEU A 64 -16.09 -29.20 -27.11
CA LEU A 64 -16.09 -30.34 -28.04
C LEU A 64 -16.22 -31.69 -27.31
N ILE A 65 -15.59 -31.83 -26.14
CA ILE A 65 -15.72 -33.04 -25.33
C ILE A 65 -17.15 -33.19 -24.81
N ALA A 66 -17.74 -32.13 -24.27
CA ALA A 66 -19.13 -32.16 -23.80
C ALA A 66 -20.10 -32.57 -24.91
N LYS A 67 -19.96 -32.00 -26.12
CA LYS A 67 -20.78 -32.39 -27.29
C LYS A 67 -20.56 -33.84 -27.73
N ARG A 68 -19.32 -34.34 -27.71
CA ARG A 68 -19.01 -35.77 -28.01
C ARG A 68 -19.68 -36.72 -27.02
N HIS A 69 -19.83 -36.30 -25.77
CA HIS A 69 -20.52 -37.05 -24.73
C HIS A 69 -22.04 -36.79 -24.69
N HIS A 70 -22.59 -36.11 -25.70
CA HIS A 70 -24.01 -35.77 -25.79
C HIS A 70 -24.55 -35.02 -24.56
N TYR A 71 -23.69 -34.22 -23.92
CA TYR A 71 -24.08 -33.44 -22.76
C TYR A 71 -24.89 -32.20 -23.16
N SER A 72 -26.08 -32.04 -22.55
CA SER A 72 -26.96 -30.88 -22.81
C SER A 72 -26.52 -29.68 -21.97
N ILE A 73 -25.92 -28.69 -22.62
CA ILE A 73 -25.53 -27.43 -21.98
C ILE A 73 -26.69 -26.45 -22.09
N ASN A 74 -27.53 -26.38 -21.06
CA ASN A 74 -28.72 -25.51 -21.06
C ASN A 74 -28.35 -24.02 -20.90
N ASN A 75 -27.24 -23.71 -20.23
CA ASN A 75 -26.75 -22.36 -20.04
C ASN A 75 -25.23 -22.33 -20.23
N LEU A 76 -24.79 -21.96 -21.44
CA LEU A 76 -23.37 -21.95 -21.80
C LEU A 76 -22.57 -20.96 -20.94
N SER A 77 -23.16 -19.83 -20.56
CA SER A 77 -22.48 -18.85 -19.71
C SER A 77 -22.15 -19.39 -18.33
N MET A 78 -23.15 -20.02 -17.68
CA MET A 78 -22.99 -20.63 -16.37
C MET A 78 -22.05 -21.83 -16.44
N TRP A 79 -22.08 -22.60 -17.53
CA TRP A 79 -21.16 -23.71 -17.75
C TRP A 79 -19.71 -23.23 -17.94
N CYS A 80 -19.47 -22.16 -18.70
CA CYS A 80 -18.14 -21.55 -18.80
C CYS A 80 -17.64 -21.00 -17.45
N ASP A 81 -18.54 -20.45 -16.64
CA ASP A 81 -18.25 -20.04 -15.26
C ASP A 81 -17.83 -21.24 -14.39
N TYR A 82 -18.60 -22.34 -14.42
CA TYR A 82 -18.26 -23.59 -13.77
C TYR A 82 -16.88 -24.14 -14.19
N LEU A 83 -16.54 -24.14 -15.47
CA LEU A 83 -15.23 -24.61 -15.93
C LEU A 83 -14.07 -23.77 -15.37
N ARG A 84 -14.25 -22.46 -15.26
CA ARG A 84 -13.25 -21.59 -14.63
C ARG A 84 -13.13 -21.85 -13.12
N MET A 85 -14.23 -22.20 -12.46
CA MET A 85 -14.20 -22.66 -11.07
C MET A 85 -13.39 -23.94 -10.93
N LEU A 86 -13.64 -24.92 -11.79
CA LEU A 86 -12.88 -26.17 -11.84
C LEU A 86 -11.38 -25.92 -12.05
N GLN A 87 -11.02 -25.01 -12.96
CA GLN A 87 -9.64 -24.61 -13.18
C GLN A 87 -9.01 -23.99 -11.92
N THR A 88 -9.73 -23.11 -11.22
CA THR A 88 -9.32 -22.49 -9.95
C THR A 88 -9.10 -23.54 -8.84
N LEU A 89 -9.88 -24.62 -8.89
CA LEU A 89 -9.79 -25.78 -8.01
C LEU A 89 -8.79 -26.85 -8.50
N GLY A 90 -8.05 -26.59 -9.59
CA GLY A 90 -7.05 -27.49 -10.15
C GLY A 90 -7.61 -28.77 -10.78
N GLN A 91 -8.88 -28.77 -11.19
CA GLN A 91 -9.54 -29.92 -11.82
C GLN A 91 -9.27 -29.95 -13.33
N ASP A 92 -9.14 -31.14 -13.90
CA ASP A 92 -8.91 -31.33 -15.34
C ASP A 92 -10.19 -31.05 -16.15
N LEU A 93 -10.13 -30.06 -17.03
CA LEU A 93 -11.22 -29.68 -17.92
C LEU A 93 -11.34 -30.56 -19.18
N ARG A 94 -10.43 -31.52 -19.39
CA ARG A 94 -10.53 -32.53 -20.45
C ARG A 94 -11.20 -33.81 -19.97
N ASN A 95 -11.44 -33.96 -18.67
CA ASN A 95 -12.11 -35.12 -18.12
C ASN A 95 -13.65 -34.93 -18.17
N PRO A 96 -14.39 -35.75 -18.94
CA PRO A 96 -15.85 -35.67 -19.04
C PRO A 96 -16.55 -35.76 -17.69
N LYS A 97 -16.01 -36.53 -16.75
CA LYS A 97 -16.59 -36.68 -15.39
C LYS A 97 -16.61 -35.36 -14.61
N ASN A 98 -15.71 -34.43 -14.94
CA ASN A 98 -15.64 -33.13 -14.30
C ASN A 98 -16.56 -32.12 -14.97
N ILE A 99 -16.55 -32.09 -16.30
CA ILE A 99 -17.20 -31.03 -17.10
C ILE A 99 -18.65 -31.34 -17.49
N CYS A 100 -19.09 -32.59 -17.37
CA CYS A 100 -20.45 -33.06 -17.68
C CYS A 100 -21.13 -33.65 -16.43
N PRO A 101 -21.42 -32.85 -15.38
CA PRO A 101 -22.12 -33.35 -14.19
C PRO A 101 -23.58 -33.71 -14.48
N GLU A 102 -24.09 -34.75 -13.82
CA GLU A 102 -25.50 -35.16 -13.90
C GLU A 102 -26.43 -34.04 -13.41
N ASP A 103 -26.17 -33.50 -12.21
CA ASP A 103 -26.78 -32.28 -11.70
C ASP A 103 -25.80 -31.10 -11.83
N PHE A 104 -26.03 -30.27 -12.84
CA PHE A 104 -25.19 -29.11 -13.12
C PHE A 104 -25.27 -28.03 -12.03
N ILE A 105 -26.46 -27.80 -11.46
CA ILE A 105 -26.66 -26.74 -10.47
C ILE A 105 -25.97 -27.13 -9.16
N GLU A 106 -26.14 -28.38 -8.73
CA GLU A 106 -25.45 -28.88 -7.54
C GLU A 106 -23.92 -28.84 -7.72
N ALA A 107 -23.42 -29.24 -8.89
CA ALA A 107 -21.99 -29.21 -9.17
C ALA A 107 -21.40 -27.78 -9.16
N HIS A 108 -22.12 -26.81 -9.75
CA HIS A 108 -21.73 -25.39 -9.73
C HIS A 108 -21.73 -24.85 -8.31
N ASP A 109 -22.79 -25.05 -7.54
CA ASP A 109 -22.89 -24.60 -6.15
C ASP A 109 -21.79 -25.20 -5.26
N LYS A 110 -21.49 -26.49 -5.45
CA LYS A 110 -20.42 -27.18 -4.73
C LYS A 110 -19.04 -26.61 -5.07
N ALA A 111 -18.79 -26.31 -6.34
CA ALA A 111 -17.54 -25.68 -6.77
C ALA A 111 -17.39 -24.28 -6.17
N ASN A 112 -18.48 -23.50 -6.16
CA ASN A 112 -18.55 -22.19 -5.52
C ASN A 112 -18.20 -22.23 -4.03
N ARG A 113 -18.85 -23.13 -3.26
CA ARG A 113 -18.56 -23.28 -1.82
C ARG A 113 -17.10 -23.64 -1.56
N LYS A 114 -16.49 -24.48 -2.41
CA LYS A 114 -15.05 -24.84 -2.30
C LYS A 114 -14.14 -23.65 -2.56
N ILE A 115 -14.45 -22.83 -3.56
CA ILE A 115 -13.68 -21.62 -3.88
C ILE A 115 -13.80 -20.62 -2.73
N GLU A 116 -14.99 -20.42 -2.20
CA GLU A 116 -15.17 -19.47 -1.09
C GLU A 116 -14.44 -19.94 0.17
N ALA A 117 -14.49 -21.24 0.48
CA ALA A 117 -13.71 -21.81 1.58
C ALA A 117 -12.20 -21.65 1.37
N LYS A 118 -11.70 -21.76 0.14
CA LYS A 118 -10.28 -21.51 -0.20
C LYS A 118 -9.92 -20.04 0.03
N ARG A 119 -10.75 -19.12 -0.47
CA ARG A 119 -10.56 -17.67 -0.30
C ARG A 119 -10.61 -17.24 1.16
N GLU A 120 -11.53 -17.78 1.96
CA GLU A 120 -11.59 -17.47 3.39
C GLU A 120 -10.31 -17.91 4.12
N ARG A 121 -9.79 -19.09 3.79
CA ARG A 121 -8.51 -19.57 4.37
C ARG A 121 -7.33 -18.68 3.98
N GLU A 122 -7.26 -18.26 2.72
CA GLU A 122 -6.24 -17.33 2.23
C GLU A 122 -6.34 -15.97 2.94
N ARG A 123 -7.55 -15.40 3.03
CA ARG A 123 -7.82 -14.15 3.76
C ARG A 123 -7.46 -14.26 5.25
N ALA A 124 -7.78 -15.37 5.90
CA ALA A 124 -7.40 -15.60 7.30
C ALA A 124 -5.88 -15.73 7.48
N ALA A 125 -5.18 -16.40 6.55
CA ALA A 125 -3.73 -16.53 6.60
C ALA A 125 -3.03 -15.18 6.39
N GLU A 126 -3.53 -14.35 5.47
CA GLU A 126 -3.04 -12.99 5.23
C GLU A 126 -3.25 -12.09 6.46
N ARG A 127 -4.45 -12.11 7.07
CA ARG A 127 -4.72 -11.38 8.32
C ARG A 127 -3.73 -11.74 9.43
N ARG A 128 -3.46 -13.04 9.63
CA ARG A 128 -2.49 -13.50 10.64
C ARG A 128 -1.08 -13.00 10.36
N ARG A 129 -0.64 -13.02 9.10
CA ARG A 129 0.70 -12.49 8.72
C ARG A 129 0.79 -11.00 9.00
N TRP A 130 -0.24 -10.26 8.63
CA TRP A 130 -0.32 -8.81 8.85
C TRP A 130 -0.31 -8.46 10.36
N GLU A 131 -1.05 -9.21 11.18
CA GLU A 131 -1.04 -9.03 12.64
C GLU A 131 0.34 -9.27 13.26
N ILE A 132 1.05 -10.32 12.81
CA ILE A 132 2.42 -10.63 13.27
C ILE A 132 3.38 -9.51 12.87
N GLU A 133 3.37 -9.10 11.61
CA GLU A 133 4.26 -8.05 11.10
C GLU A 133 4.04 -6.72 11.82
N ASN A 134 2.80 -6.33 12.07
CA ASN A 134 2.49 -5.10 12.80
C ASN A 134 2.96 -5.17 14.25
N ARG A 135 2.78 -6.30 14.93
CA ARG A 135 3.27 -6.49 16.29
C ARG A 135 4.79 -6.40 16.36
N GLU A 136 5.51 -7.02 15.42
CA GLU A 136 6.97 -6.93 15.34
C GLU A 136 7.43 -5.49 15.09
N ARG A 137 6.77 -4.77 14.18
CA ARG A 137 7.05 -3.36 13.89
C ARG A 137 6.82 -2.46 15.11
N GLU A 138 5.74 -2.68 15.84
CA GLU A 138 5.43 -1.95 17.07
C GLU A 138 6.49 -2.22 18.15
N GLN A 139 6.88 -3.48 18.35
CA GLN A 139 7.94 -3.83 19.30
C GLN A 139 9.28 -3.19 18.94
N GLN A 140 9.67 -3.22 17.66
CA GLN A 140 10.89 -2.56 17.19
C GLN A 140 10.86 -1.05 17.40
N ARG A 141 9.71 -0.42 17.15
CA ARG A 141 9.52 1.01 17.40
C ARG A 141 9.69 1.35 18.88
N LEU A 142 9.03 0.61 19.78
CA LEU A 142 9.15 0.81 21.23
C LEU A 142 10.60 0.61 21.72
N LEU A 143 11.30 -0.39 21.19
CA LEU A 143 12.71 -0.62 21.53
C LEU A 143 13.60 0.54 21.06
N GLN A 144 13.33 1.07 19.86
CA GLN A 144 14.06 2.22 19.33
C GLN A 144 13.76 3.52 20.09
N GLU A 145 12.51 3.73 20.52
CA GLU A 145 12.12 4.87 21.37
C GLU A 145 12.88 4.81 22.71
N LYS A 146 12.88 3.66 23.40
CA LYS A 146 13.67 3.46 24.63
C LYS A 146 15.15 3.72 24.42
N LYS A 147 15.73 3.19 23.34
CA LYS A 147 17.13 3.42 23.01
C LYS A 147 17.43 4.90 22.79
N ASN A 148 16.56 5.63 22.08
CA ASN A 148 16.72 7.06 21.87
C ASN A 148 16.68 7.84 23.19
N GLU A 149 15.79 7.46 24.12
CA GLU A 149 15.71 8.06 25.45
C GLU A 149 16.98 7.80 26.27
N GLU A 150 17.46 6.55 26.30
CA GLU A 150 18.71 6.18 26.97
C GLU A 150 19.91 6.94 26.39
N ASP A 151 20.04 6.97 25.06
CA ASP A 151 21.10 7.71 24.36
C ASP A 151 21.01 9.21 24.66
N PHE A 152 19.81 9.79 24.70
CA PHE A 152 19.59 11.19 25.05
C PHE A 152 20.03 11.50 26.48
N ILE A 153 19.62 10.68 27.46
CA ILE A 153 20.05 10.83 28.85
C ILE A 153 21.57 10.72 28.96
N ASN A 154 22.19 9.72 28.31
CA ASN A 154 23.64 9.55 28.32
C ASN A 154 24.39 10.76 27.75
N LEU A 155 23.86 11.37 26.68
CA LEU A 155 24.48 12.52 26.04
C LEU A 155 24.23 13.83 26.81
N LYS A 156 23.03 14.03 27.35
CA LYS A 156 22.54 15.35 27.79
C LYS A 156 22.37 15.52 29.29
N SER A 157 22.22 14.44 30.06
CA SER A 157 21.88 14.51 31.49
C SER A 157 22.84 15.35 32.34
N LYS A 158 24.13 15.35 31.99
CA LYS A 158 25.14 16.19 32.66
C LYS A 158 24.81 17.69 32.65
N PHE A 159 24.03 18.14 31.66
CA PHE A 159 23.61 19.54 31.52
C PHE A 159 22.24 19.83 32.15
N PHE A 160 21.48 18.83 32.59
CA PHE A 160 20.15 19.05 33.16
C PHE A 160 20.21 19.92 34.42
N GLY A 161 19.21 20.78 34.59
CA GLY A 161 19.15 21.83 35.60
C GLY A 161 20.08 23.02 35.34
N LEU A 162 20.76 23.08 34.19
CA LEU A 162 21.54 24.27 33.83
C LEU A 162 20.60 25.40 33.39
N ILE A 163 20.65 26.51 34.13
CA ILE A 163 19.93 27.74 33.83
C ILE A 163 20.93 28.90 33.84
N ILE A 164 20.87 29.73 32.81
CA ILE A 164 21.63 30.99 32.65
C ILE A 164 20.61 32.12 32.60
N THR A 165 20.81 33.19 33.37
CA THR A 165 19.84 34.29 33.44
C THR A 165 20.52 35.64 33.64
N ASP A 166 19.86 36.71 33.18
CA ASP A 166 20.22 38.11 33.41
C ASP A 166 19.06 38.94 34.00
N GLU A 167 18.36 38.35 34.98
CA GLU A 167 17.17 38.86 35.69
C GLU A 167 15.87 38.79 34.88
N GLU A 168 15.90 39.13 33.59
CA GLU A 168 14.72 39.13 32.71
C GLU A 168 14.66 37.88 31.82
N ILE A 169 15.78 37.52 31.17
CA ILE A 169 15.84 36.37 30.28
C ILE A 169 16.33 35.16 31.05
N SER A 170 15.68 34.02 30.84
CA SER A 170 16.11 32.71 31.34
C SER A 170 16.42 31.80 30.17
N VAL A 171 17.66 31.31 30.10
CA VAL A 171 18.12 30.36 29.09
C VAL A 171 18.37 29.02 29.76
N LYS A 172 17.52 28.04 29.47
CA LYS A 172 17.56 26.71 30.09
C LYS A 172 17.80 25.60 29.08
N VAL A 173 18.39 24.49 29.52
CA VAL A 173 18.56 23.30 28.67
C VAL A 173 17.20 22.67 28.36
N LEU A 174 17.06 22.09 27.15
CA LEU A 174 15.96 21.18 26.86
C LEU A 174 16.29 19.78 27.44
N GLU A 175 15.52 19.34 28.43
CA GLU A 175 15.85 18.21 29.30
C GLU A 175 15.11 16.91 28.94
N SER A 176 14.28 16.92 27.91
CA SER A 176 13.61 15.73 27.39
C SER A 176 13.44 15.79 25.87
N ILE A 177 13.24 14.63 25.23
CA ILE A 177 12.93 14.54 23.80
C ILE A 177 11.61 15.26 23.48
N ASP A 178 10.64 15.21 24.40
CA ASP A 178 9.37 15.92 24.29
C ASP A 178 9.53 17.45 24.32
N GLU A 179 10.48 17.97 25.10
CA GLU A 179 10.80 19.39 25.08
C GLU A 179 11.37 19.83 23.73
N TYR A 180 12.23 19.03 23.08
CA TYR A 180 12.67 19.32 21.70
C TYR A 180 11.49 19.36 20.73
N TYR A 181 10.56 18.42 20.86
CA TYR A 181 9.35 18.38 20.03
C TYR A 181 8.47 19.62 20.24
N ASN A 182 8.20 19.98 21.50
CA ASN A 182 7.36 21.12 21.84
C ASN A 182 8.02 22.45 21.45
N GLU A 183 9.32 22.60 21.69
CA GLU A 183 10.10 23.78 21.28
C GLU A 183 10.00 23.98 19.77
N GLY A 184 10.29 22.93 19.00
CA GLY A 184 10.20 22.95 17.53
C GLY A 184 8.79 23.26 17.02
N LYS A 185 7.77 22.72 17.68
CA LYS A 185 6.36 22.97 17.35
C LYS A 185 5.93 24.40 17.65
N VAL A 186 6.27 24.94 18.82
CA VAL A 186 5.89 26.31 19.24
C VAL A 186 6.58 27.34 18.36
N GLN A 187 7.88 27.17 18.13
CA GLN A 187 8.69 28.08 17.32
C GLN A 187 8.54 27.84 15.80
N ASN A 188 7.92 26.74 15.36
CA ASN A 188 7.90 26.31 13.96
C ASN A 188 9.31 26.20 13.36
N ILE A 189 10.22 25.55 14.10
CA ILE A 189 11.61 25.29 13.71
C ILE A 189 11.92 23.78 13.74
N CYS A 190 13.01 23.37 13.08
CA CYS A 190 13.31 21.96 12.84
C CYS A 190 14.10 21.25 13.95
N VAL A 191 14.13 21.76 15.18
CA VAL A 191 15.01 21.24 16.25
C VAL A 191 14.76 19.74 16.59
N PHE A 192 13.50 19.31 16.60
CA PHE A 192 13.16 17.89 16.79
C PHE A 192 13.31 17.06 15.51
N GLY A 193 12.74 17.54 14.39
CA GLY A 193 12.73 16.83 13.11
C GLY A 193 14.13 16.58 12.55
N SER A 194 15.08 17.48 12.81
CA SER A 194 16.50 17.34 12.44
C SER A 194 17.31 16.52 13.45
N GLY A 195 16.68 15.99 14.51
CA GLY A 195 17.30 15.04 15.43
C GLY A 195 18.38 15.65 16.34
N TYR A 196 18.28 16.92 16.72
CA TYR A 196 19.30 17.59 17.55
C TYR A 196 19.52 16.92 18.91
N TYR A 197 18.47 16.30 19.47
CA TYR A 197 18.56 15.53 20.71
C TYR A 197 19.53 14.33 20.59
N LYS A 198 19.82 13.85 19.38
CA LYS A 198 20.78 12.75 19.11
C LYS A 198 22.21 13.22 18.86
N LYS A 199 22.44 14.51 18.61
CA LYS A 199 23.76 15.04 18.25
C LYS A 199 24.62 15.17 19.51
N ALA A 200 25.74 14.45 19.58
CA ALA A 200 26.58 14.44 20.77
C ALA A 200 27.23 15.81 21.07
N ASP A 201 27.66 16.52 20.03
CA ASP A 201 28.49 17.73 20.13
C ASP A 201 27.71 19.04 20.23
N THR A 202 26.38 18.99 20.36
CA THR A 202 25.54 20.19 20.40
C THR A 202 24.71 20.23 21.67
N LEU A 203 24.45 21.40 22.24
CA LEU A 203 23.52 21.58 23.34
C LEU A 203 22.45 22.58 22.93
N ILE A 204 21.18 22.16 22.99
CA ILE A 204 20.05 23.03 22.71
C ILE A 204 19.55 23.65 24.02
N LEU A 205 19.39 24.96 23.99
CA LEU A 205 18.84 25.76 25.08
C LEU A 205 17.60 26.51 24.58
N SER A 206 16.66 26.77 25.48
CA SER A 206 15.47 27.58 25.26
C SER A 206 15.63 28.88 26.03
N ALA A 207 15.73 29.99 25.32
CA ALA A 207 15.67 31.33 25.88
C ALA A 207 14.21 31.74 26.07
N ARG A 208 13.88 32.24 27.25
CA ARG A 208 12.50 32.54 27.66
C ARG A 208 12.41 33.84 28.45
N ILE A 209 11.26 34.50 28.33
CA ILE A 209 10.80 35.56 29.24
C ILE A 209 9.51 35.07 29.88
N GLY A 210 9.54 34.84 31.19
CA GLY A 210 8.49 34.07 31.87
C GLY A 210 8.36 32.67 31.26
N ASP A 211 7.15 32.33 30.82
CA ASP A 211 6.85 31.04 30.17
C ASP A 211 6.97 31.09 28.63
N GLU A 212 7.12 32.29 28.05
CA GLU A 212 7.20 32.46 26.60
C GLU A 212 8.60 32.16 26.09
N ILE A 213 8.68 31.30 25.07
CA ILE A 213 9.92 31.02 24.36
C ILE A 213 10.19 32.18 23.41
N ILE A 214 11.33 32.85 23.56
CA ILE A 214 11.76 33.93 22.67
C ILE A 214 12.63 33.40 21.55
N GLU A 215 13.68 32.62 21.87
CA GLU A 215 14.57 31.99 20.89
C GLU A 215 15.08 30.63 21.37
N THR A 216 15.41 29.77 20.42
CA THR A 216 16.09 28.50 20.65
C THR A 216 17.56 28.64 20.26
N VAL A 217 18.46 28.27 21.16
CA VAL A 217 19.91 28.44 21.04
C VAL A 217 20.58 27.10 20.86
N GLU A 218 21.47 26.99 19.86
CA GLU A 218 22.39 25.87 19.70
C GLU A 218 23.79 26.29 20.12
N VAL A 219 24.37 25.57 21.08
CA VAL A 219 25.77 25.70 21.48
C VAL A 219 26.56 24.51 20.95
N ASP A 220 27.66 24.77 20.27
CA ASP A 220 28.66 23.75 19.94
C ASP A 220 29.49 23.43 21.19
N LEU A 221 29.42 22.19 21.68
CA LEU A 221 30.10 21.73 22.89
C LEU A 221 31.62 21.62 22.72
N ARG A 222 32.14 21.58 21.50
CA ARG A 222 33.59 21.53 21.23
C ARG A 222 34.22 22.91 21.40
N THR A 223 33.53 23.93 20.90
CA THR A 223 34.02 25.32 20.92
C THR A 223 33.44 26.14 22.07
N LEU A 224 32.35 25.65 22.69
CA LEU A 224 31.56 26.33 23.71
C LEU A 224 31.03 27.70 23.26
N LYS A 225 30.68 27.79 21.97
CA LYS A 225 30.11 28.99 21.36
C LYS A 225 28.70 28.73 20.84
N VAL A 226 27.86 29.75 20.91
CA VAL A 226 26.58 29.75 20.19
C VAL A 226 26.86 29.72 18.69
N VAL A 227 26.26 28.75 17.99
CA VAL A 227 26.37 28.58 16.54
C VAL A 227 25.06 28.86 15.80
N GLN A 228 23.92 28.72 16.48
CA GLN A 228 22.61 29.15 16.00
C GLN A 228 21.79 29.72 17.16
N CYS A 229 20.99 30.74 16.88
CA CYS A 229 20.09 31.35 17.85
C CYS A 229 18.95 31.97 17.08
N HIS A 230 17.74 31.40 17.11
CA HIS A 230 16.62 31.95 16.38
C HIS A 230 15.30 31.72 17.12
N GLY A 231 14.39 32.67 16.96
CA GLY A 231 13.01 32.57 17.38
C GLY A 231 12.11 31.98 16.29
N LYS A 232 10.87 32.44 16.30
CA LYS A 232 9.79 31.82 15.54
C LYS A 232 10.06 31.89 14.04
N HIS A 233 9.86 30.80 13.34
CA HIS A 233 10.13 30.67 11.90
C HIS A 233 11.59 30.98 11.51
N ASN A 234 12.55 30.67 12.40
CA ASN A 234 13.98 30.97 12.23
C ASN A 234 14.26 32.48 12.06
N GLN A 235 13.51 33.33 12.76
CA GLN A 235 13.71 34.79 12.76
C GLN A 235 14.33 35.25 14.06
N ASP A 236 15.23 36.23 13.97
CA ASP A 236 15.83 36.86 15.12
C ASP A 236 14.83 37.79 15.82
N THR A 237 14.88 37.82 17.15
CA THR A 237 14.09 38.72 17.98
C THR A 237 14.92 39.95 18.38
N GLU A 238 14.28 40.95 19.00
CA GLU A 238 15.00 42.09 19.58
C GLU A 238 16.00 41.70 20.68
N TYR A 239 15.90 40.48 21.22
CA TYR A 239 16.78 39.95 22.26
C TYR A 239 17.94 39.13 21.71
N HIS A 240 18.02 38.90 20.39
CA HIS A 240 18.97 37.97 19.77
C HIS A 240 20.43 38.15 20.25
N ASP A 241 20.99 39.35 20.06
CA ASP A 241 22.36 39.66 20.47
C ASP A 241 22.56 39.52 21.99
N ARG A 242 21.54 39.89 22.77
CA ARG A 242 21.55 39.77 24.24
C ARG A 242 21.61 38.31 24.66
N ILE A 243 20.82 37.42 24.04
CA ILE A 243 20.81 35.98 24.31
C ILE A 243 22.16 35.35 23.95
N ILE A 244 22.71 35.67 22.77
CA ILE A 244 24.01 35.15 22.33
C ILE A 244 25.11 35.55 23.33
N ASN A 245 25.16 36.84 23.69
CA ASN A 245 26.15 37.36 24.62
C ASN A 245 25.99 36.76 26.02
N LEU A 246 24.75 36.57 26.48
CA LEU A 246 24.43 35.97 27.78
C LEU A 246 24.94 34.53 27.85
N VAL A 247 24.68 33.71 26.83
CA VAL A 247 25.12 32.30 26.78
C VAL A 247 26.64 32.22 26.64
N ASN A 248 27.25 32.98 25.72
CA ASN A 248 28.70 32.95 25.52
C ASN A 248 29.48 33.42 26.76
N SER A 249 29.01 34.47 27.46
CA SER A 249 29.64 34.96 28.70
C SER A 249 29.53 33.96 29.86
N ASN A 250 28.61 33.00 29.76
CA ASN A 250 28.39 31.95 30.76
C ASN A 250 28.88 30.57 30.29
N ALA A 251 29.68 30.49 29.21
CA ALA A 251 30.20 29.23 28.66
C ALA A 251 30.94 28.36 29.68
N ASP A 252 31.58 28.96 30.69
CA ASP A 252 32.25 28.23 31.78
C ASP A 252 31.28 27.38 32.61
N LYS A 253 30.00 27.75 32.73
CA LYS A 253 28.98 26.94 33.40
C LYS A 253 28.72 25.64 32.62
N ILE A 254 28.68 25.71 31.29
CA ILE A 254 28.55 24.53 30.41
C ILE A 254 29.81 23.67 30.52
N ARG A 255 31.00 24.28 30.45
CA ARG A 255 32.29 23.59 30.57
C ARG A 255 32.39 22.77 31.86
N LYS A 256 32.00 23.34 33.00
CA LYS A 256 32.02 22.65 34.30
C LYS A 256 31.15 21.38 34.31
N ARG A 257 30.02 21.39 33.60
CA ARG A 257 29.14 20.21 33.45
C ARG A 257 29.74 19.13 32.55
N MET A 258 30.62 19.48 31.60
CA MET A 258 31.28 18.51 30.74
C MET A 258 32.36 17.69 31.47
N THR A 259 32.99 18.30 32.47
CA THR A 259 34.12 17.72 33.23
C THR A 259 33.71 17.05 34.54
N ALA A 260 32.44 17.20 34.95
CA ALA A 260 31.85 16.55 36.13
C ALA A 260 31.39 15.14 35.78
#